data_AF-A0AAE9ZZC1-F1
#
_entry.id   AF-A0AAE9ZZC1-F1
#
_cell.length_a   1.000
_cell.length_b   1.000
_cell.length_c   1.000
_cell.angle_alpha   90.00
_cell.angle_beta   90.00
_cell.angle_gamma   90.00
#
_symmetry.space_group_name_H-M   'P 1'
#
loop_
_entity.id
_entity.type
_entity.pdbx_description
1 polymer ?
#
loop_
_entity_poly.entity_id
_entity_poly.type
_entity_poly.pdbx_seq_one_letter_code
_entity_poly.pdbx_strand_id
1 'polypeptide(L)'
;MRFKLTGLLLRSRLVPMPIKARLAARAPLNPGGVSAFMLQAPSRIGRHVAKGVLVLNQVDQVLQLHPELKALFLLVERKGWHGPNTSVAADIKLVEDSSTLPLIRSCFPRAVLIEASGGDFVDEQAFRPLDVSPDFDVIQIACWSPRKRIELMIDAAARLPNVRFVHFGHFEHGGSADEQAYRQDCLDRARRQAPNIHFPYPDPQGDSPPPHDKTSINAWINRARIGLLTTHLEGHPRFKMECLAADRPMLIPTDTSVPTRKHVTAETGRLFDPTATALAEAIPAMLDTLGTFAPRDYVLAHSGRTNTLRELRAALASLAGRGVPAKHYDTVDWDGRNQNLRWGDSAMTLLAELLSTYRPLLPARHRRG
;
A
#
# COMPACT_ATOMS: atom_id res chain seq x y z
N MET A 1 21.70 -25.21 -48.58
CA MET A 1 22.10 -25.99 -47.38
C MET A 1 21.11 -25.71 -46.27
N ARG A 2 20.30 -26.71 -45.90
CA ARG A 2 19.33 -26.66 -44.79
C ARG A 2 20.03 -27.09 -43.51
N PHE A 3 20.04 -26.25 -42.48
CA PHE A 3 20.40 -26.68 -41.12
C PHE A 3 19.11 -26.81 -40.29
N LYS A 4 18.78 -28.05 -39.93
CA LYS A 4 17.82 -28.41 -38.89
C LYS A 4 18.56 -28.34 -37.55
N LEU A 5 18.06 -27.54 -36.62
CA LEU A 5 18.42 -27.61 -35.21
C LEU A 5 17.20 -28.11 -34.43
N THR A 6 17.25 -29.38 -34.06
CA THR A 6 16.31 -30.07 -33.18
C THR A 6 16.54 -29.63 -31.74
N GLY A 7 15.62 -28.85 -31.18
CA GLY A 7 15.59 -28.50 -29.76
C GLY A 7 14.91 -29.58 -28.93
N LEU A 8 15.70 -30.27 -28.11
CA LEU A 8 15.23 -31.25 -27.12
C LEU A 8 14.70 -30.50 -25.88
N LEU A 9 13.38 -30.37 -25.77
CA LEU A 9 12.71 -29.83 -24.58
C LEU A 9 12.70 -30.88 -23.46
N LEU A 10 13.71 -30.82 -22.57
CA LEU A 10 13.66 -31.48 -21.26
C LEU A 10 12.60 -30.78 -20.40
N ARG A 11 11.36 -31.28 -20.43
CA ARG A 11 10.34 -30.97 -19.43
C ARG A 11 10.74 -31.64 -18.12
N SER A 12 11.45 -30.91 -17.26
CA SER A 12 11.64 -31.33 -15.86
C SER A 12 10.27 -31.33 -15.16
N ARG A 13 9.78 -32.51 -14.82
CA ARG A 13 8.64 -32.69 -13.92
C ARG A 13 9.10 -32.35 -12.50
N LEU A 14 9.15 -31.05 -12.19
CA LEU A 14 9.16 -30.59 -10.81
C LEU A 14 7.82 -30.97 -10.18
N VAL A 15 7.84 -32.01 -9.35
CA VAL A 15 6.71 -32.31 -8.46
C VAL A 15 6.47 -31.05 -7.62
N PRO A 16 5.29 -30.40 -7.67
CA PRO A 16 5.06 -29.21 -6.87
C PRO A 16 5.15 -29.59 -5.39
N MET A 17 6.14 -29.06 -4.69
CA MET A 17 6.18 -29.11 -3.23
C MET A 17 4.84 -28.60 -2.69
N PRO A 18 4.30 -29.19 -1.61
CA PRO A 18 3.09 -28.69 -0.98
C PRO A 18 3.26 -27.19 -0.67
N ILE A 19 2.28 -26.36 -1.01
CA ILE A 19 2.32 -24.89 -0.79
C ILE A 19 2.66 -24.55 0.66
N LYS A 20 2.26 -25.40 1.63
CA LYS A 20 2.68 -25.31 3.03
C LYS A 20 4.20 -25.34 3.23
N ALA A 21 4.94 -26.16 2.49
CA ALA A 21 6.40 -26.25 2.57
C ALA A 21 7.09 -25.01 1.97
N ARG A 22 6.53 -24.43 0.90
CA ARG A 22 7.03 -23.15 0.32
C ARG A 22 6.72 -21.94 1.20
N LEU A 23 5.56 -21.90 1.85
CA LEU A 23 5.21 -20.86 2.82
C LEU A 23 6.00 -21.00 4.14
N ALA A 24 6.39 -22.22 4.50
CA ALA A 24 7.19 -22.52 5.69
C ALA A 24 8.71 -22.37 5.48
N ALA A 25 9.19 -22.33 4.23
CA ALA A 25 10.58 -22.05 3.92
C ALA A 25 10.89 -20.61 4.33
N ARG A 26 11.52 -20.45 5.49
CA ARG A 26 11.94 -19.16 6.04
C ARG A 26 13.02 -18.60 5.13
N ALA A 27 12.63 -17.67 4.26
CA ALA A 27 13.61 -16.81 3.60
C ALA A 27 14.48 -16.14 4.68
N PRO A 28 15.80 -15.98 4.45
CA PRO A 28 16.66 -15.29 5.38
C PRO A 28 16.13 -13.88 5.63
N LEU A 29 16.37 -13.34 6.83
CA LEU A 29 16.07 -11.95 7.12
C LEU A 29 16.76 -11.08 6.07
N ASN A 30 16.02 -10.17 5.45
CA ASN A 30 16.59 -9.06 4.72
C ASN A 30 16.48 -7.81 5.61
N PRO A 31 17.55 -7.42 6.34
CA PRO A 31 17.49 -6.30 7.28
C PRO A 31 17.01 -5.02 6.60
N GLY A 32 17.54 -4.71 5.41
CA GLY A 32 17.16 -3.53 4.62
C GLY A 32 15.68 -3.51 4.20
N GLY A 33 15.03 -4.68 4.18
CA GLY A 33 13.60 -4.81 3.88
C GLY A 33 12.70 -4.86 5.11
N VAL A 34 13.21 -4.78 6.34
CA VAL A 34 12.36 -4.80 7.55
C VAL A 34 11.65 -3.46 7.68
N SER A 35 10.34 -3.50 7.97
CA SER A 35 9.60 -2.35 8.47
C SER A 35 8.95 -2.63 9.81
N ALA A 36 8.97 -1.64 10.70
CA ALA A 36 8.38 -1.73 12.03
C ALA A 36 7.68 -0.43 12.44
N PHE A 37 6.55 -0.56 13.14
CA PHE A 37 5.87 0.55 13.78
C PHE A 37 5.10 0.09 15.02
N MET A 38 5.33 0.74 16.15
CA MET A 38 4.62 0.48 17.40
C MET A 38 3.35 1.33 17.44
N LEU A 39 2.20 0.66 17.38
CA LEU A 39 0.90 1.30 17.52
C LEU A 39 0.54 1.59 18.98
N GLN A 40 1.01 0.74 19.88
CA GLN A 40 0.75 0.88 21.32
C GLN A 40 1.86 0.20 22.11
N ALA A 41 2.34 0.88 23.16
CA ALA A 41 3.32 0.32 24.09
C ALA A 41 2.70 -0.77 24.98
N PRO A 42 3.45 -1.80 25.37
CA PRO A 42 3.02 -2.72 26.41
C PRO A 42 2.92 -1.99 27.75
N SER A 43 1.99 -2.45 28.59
CA SER A 43 1.74 -1.82 29.89
C SER A 43 1.37 -2.87 30.95
N ARG A 44 1.42 -2.47 32.23
CA ARG A 44 1.00 -3.32 33.34
C ARG A 44 -0.39 -2.90 33.79
N ILE A 45 -1.33 -3.85 33.82
CA ILE A 45 -2.69 -3.67 34.33
C ILE A 45 -2.86 -4.61 35.52
N GLY A 46 -2.73 -4.06 36.73
CA GLY A 46 -2.66 -4.84 37.96
C GLY A 46 -1.49 -5.83 37.93
N ARG A 47 -1.79 -7.12 38.07
CA ARG A 47 -0.80 -8.21 37.98
C ARG A 47 -0.53 -8.71 36.55
N HIS A 48 -1.29 -8.22 35.58
CA HIS A 48 -1.23 -8.69 34.19
C HIS A 48 -0.39 -7.73 33.33
N VAL A 49 0.29 -8.28 32.33
CA VAL A 49 0.94 -7.49 31.29
C VAL A 49 -0.02 -7.42 30.11
N ALA A 50 -0.49 -6.23 29.81
CA ALA A 50 -1.20 -5.96 28.58
C ALA A 50 -0.18 -5.78 27.46
N LYS A 51 -0.28 -6.63 26.44
CA LYS A 51 0.65 -6.59 25.32
C LYS A 51 0.45 -5.30 24.52
N GLY A 52 1.56 -4.72 24.09
CA GLY A 52 1.56 -3.66 23.10
C GLY A 52 1.14 -4.17 21.73
N VAL A 53 1.14 -3.30 20.72
CA VAL A 53 0.79 -3.65 19.35
C VAL A 53 1.91 -3.19 18.41
N LEU A 54 2.42 -4.12 17.61
CA LEU A 54 3.55 -3.90 16.72
C LEU A 54 3.21 -4.37 15.29
N VAL A 55 3.33 -3.45 14.33
CA VAL A 55 3.17 -3.74 12.90
C VAL A 55 4.53 -4.09 12.31
N LEU A 56 4.61 -5.22 11.57
CA LEU A 56 5.84 -5.73 10.97
C LEU A 56 5.59 -6.36 9.59
N ASN A 57 6.59 -6.39 8.71
CA ASN A 57 6.51 -7.10 7.42
C ASN A 57 7.32 -8.41 7.32
N GLN A 58 8.27 -8.64 8.23
CA GLN A 58 9.08 -9.87 8.30
C GLN A 58 8.99 -10.47 9.72
N VAL A 59 7.76 -10.73 10.19
CA VAL A 59 7.46 -11.12 11.58
C VAL A 59 8.30 -12.32 12.04
N ASP A 60 8.32 -13.41 11.27
CA ASP A 60 8.97 -14.66 11.69
C ASP A 60 10.50 -14.53 11.75
N GLN A 61 11.10 -13.74 10.86
CA GLN A 61 12.53 -13.49 10.84
C GLN A 61 12.93 -12.56 11.99
N VAL A 62 12.14 -11.52 12.26
CA VAL A 62 12.35 -10.63 13.42
C VAL A 62 12.28 -11.43 14.73
N LEU A 63 11.31 -12.34 14.87
CA LEU A 63 11.19 -13.16 16.08
C LEU A 63 12.29 -14.21 16.26
N GLN A 64 13.01 -14.58 15.19
CA GLN A 64 14.19 -15.44 15.36
C GLN A 64 15.32 -14.69 16.07
N LEU A 65 15.46 -13.40 15.83
CA LEU A 65 16.44 -12.55 16.50
C LEU A 65 15.95 -12.07 17.87
N HIS A 66 14.65 -11.84 17.99
CA HIS A 66 14.04 -11.18 19.14
C HIS A 66 12.77 -11.92 19.62
N PRO A 67 12.90 -13.16 20.13
CA PRO A 67 11.75 -13.98 20.52
C PRO A 67 10.92 -13.35 21.65
N GLU A 68 11.51 -12.50 22.49
CA GLU A 68 10.82 -11.83 23.60
C GLU A 68 9.73 -10.86 23.13
N LEU A 69 9.81 -10.34 21.89
CA LEU A 69 8.77 -9.47 21.32
C LEU A 69 7.40 -10.14 21.37
N LYS A 70 7.31 -11.46 21.17
CA LYS A 70 6.03 -12.19 21.21
C LYS A 70 5.39 -12.19 22.60
N ALA A 71 6.19 -12.08 23.66
CA ALA A 71 5.68 -11.98 25.02
C ALA A 71 5.18 -10.56 25.36
N LEU A 72 5.72 -9.54 24.69
CA LEU A 72 5.42 -8.12 24.93
C LEU A 72 4.37 -7.55 23.96
N PHE A 73 4.25 -8.06 22.75
CA PHE A 73 3.44 -7.45 21.69
C PHE A 73 2.48 -8.46 21.04
N LEU A 74 1.31 -7.96 20.66
CA LEU A 74 0.49 -8.53 19.59
C LEU A 74 1.10 -8.08 18.26
N LEU A 75 1.33 -9.04 17.37
CA LEU A 75 2.05 -8.82 16.12
C LEU A 75 1.08 -8.75 14.95
N VAL A 76 1.07 -7.60 14.28
CA VAL A 76 0.27 -7.33 13.08
C VAL A 76 1.18 -7.47 11.87
N GLU A 77 0.98 -8.53 11.08
CA GLU A 77 1.69 -8.69 9.81
C GLU A 77 1.05 -7.79 8.76
N ARG A 78 1.83 -6.81 8.29
CA ARG A 78 1.57 -6.15 7.02
C ARG A 78 2.44 -6.78 5.95
N LYS A 79 1.91 -7.02 4.76
CA LYS A 79 2.76 -7.38 3.63
C LYS A 79 3.05 -6.13 2.81
N GLY A 80 4.27 -6.02 2.30
CA GLY A 80 4.71 -4.84 1.55
C GLY A 80 4.33 -4.85 0.08
N TRP A 81 3.98 -6.02 -0.48
CA TRP A 81 3.84 -6.28 -1.92
C TRP A 81 3.09 -7.61 -2.15
N HIS A 82 2.85 -7.98 -3.41
CA HIS A 82 2.10 -9.14 -3.87
C HIS A 82 2.25 -10.47 -3.11
N GLY A 83 1.16 -11.23 -3.11
CA GLY A 83 1.08 -12.61 -2.63
C GLY A 83 0.60 -12.73 -1.17
N PRO A 84 0.40 -13.96 -0.67
CA PRO A 84 -0.23 -14.20 0.63
C PRO A 84 0.66 -13.76 1.80
N ASN A 85 0.08 -13.31 2.90
CA ASN A 85 0.76 -13.24 4.20
C ASN A 85 1.32 -14.62 4.56
N THR A 86 2.54 -14.67 5.09
CA THR A 86 3.26 -15.95 5.28
C THR A 86 3.68 -16.21 6.72
N SER A 87 3.63 -15.21 7.62
CA SER A 87 4.12 -15.39 8.98
C SER A 87 3.31 -16.43 9.77
N VAL A 88 3.98 -17.41 10.36
CA VAL A 88 3.32 -18.34 11.29
C VAL A 88 3.07 -17.72 12.67
N ALA A 89 3.84 -16.69 13.03
CA ALA A 89 3.83 -16.10 14.35
C ALA A 89 3.00 -14.82 14.47
N ALA A 90 2.47 -14.26 13.38
CA ALA A 90 1.58 -13.11 13.42
C ALA A 90 0.26 -13.44 14.13
N ASP A 91 -0.22 -12.51 14.98
CA ASP A 91 -1.52 -12.62 15.63
C ASP A 91 -2.64 -12.11 14.72
N ILE A 92 -2.37 -11.02 14.00
CA ILE A 92 -3.26 -10.40 13.02
C ILE A 92 -2.55 -10.33 11.68
N LYS A 93 -3.26 -10.61 10.59
CA LYS A 93 -2.77 -10.46 9.22
C LYS A 93 -3.61 -9.42 8.50
N LEU A 94 -2.95 -8.37 8.03
CA LEU A 94 -3.53 -7.42 7.09
C LEU A 94 -3.38 -8.03 5.69
N VAL A 95 -4.49 -8.55 5.17
CA VAL A 95 -4.58 -9.27 3.90
C VAL A 95 -4.97 -8.29 2.81
N GLU A 96 -3.97 -7.84 2.08
CA GLU A 96 -4.10 -6.87 1.00
C GLU A 96 -4.71 -7.47 -0.28
N ASP A 97 -4.39 -8.74 -0.56
CA ASP A 97 -4.90 -9.48 -1.73
C ASP A 97 -5.97 -10.47 -1.30
N SER A 98 -7.23 -10.09 -1.52
CA SER A 98 -8.40 -10.88 -1.13
C SER A 98 -8.47 -12.24 -1.83
N SER A 99 -7.87 -12.38 -3.02
CA SER A 99 -7.79 -13.67 -3.72
C SER A 99 -6.97 -14.71 -2.95
N THR A 100 -6.12 -14.26 -2.01
CA THR A 100 -5.29 -15.13 -1.18
C THR A 100 -5.95 -15.52 0.15
N LEU A 101 -7.10 -14.93 0.51
CA LEU A 101 -7.78 -15.17 1.79
C LEU A 101 -8.08 -16.66 2.06
N PRO A 102 -8.62 -17.45 1.12
CA PRO A 102 -8.90 -18.87 1.39
C PRO A 102 -7.64 -19.66 1.74
N LEU A 103 -6.53 -19.37 1.06
CA LEU A 103 -5.23 -19.98 1.32
C LEU A 103 -4.71 -19.58 2.70
N ILE A 104 -4.70 -18.28 3.02
CA ILE A 104 -4.21 -17.77 4.31
C ILE A 104 -5.04 -18.36 5.45
N ARG A 105 -6.37 -18.41 5.32
CA ARG A 105 -7.26 -18.99 6.34
C ARG A 105 -6.96 -20.46 6.60
N SER A 106 -6.69 -21.23 5.55
CA SER A 106 -6.31 -22.65 5.66
C SER A 106 -4.93 -22.85 6.32
N CYS A 107 -3.96 -21.98 5.99
CA CYS A 107 -2.60 -22.08 6.51
C CYS A 107 -2.44 -21.54 7.94
N PHE A 108 -3.25 -20.56 8.34
CA PHE A 108 -3.09 -19.82 9.60
C PHE A 108 -4.42 -19.72 10.36
N PRO A 109 -5.03 -20.84 10.79
CA PRO A 109 -6.37 -20.86 11.37
C PRO A 109 -6.49 -20.15 12.72
N ARG A 110 -5.36 -19.78 13.35
CA ARG A 110 -5.32 -19.06 14.64
C ARG A 110 -5.09 -17.56 14.49
N ALA A 111 -4.70 -17.09 13.30
CA ALA A 111 -4.49 -15.67 13.06
C ALA A 111 -5.84 -15.01 12.76
N VAL A 112 -6.04 -13.80 13.28
CA VAL A 112 -7.18 -12.96 12.86
C VAL A 112 -6.83 -12.36 11.51
N LEU A 113 -7.71 -12.51 10.53
CA LEU A 113 -7.52 -11.97 9.19
C LEU A 113 -8.36 -10.72 9.02
N ILE A 114 -7.75 -9.62 8.61
CA ILE A 114 -8.42 -8.37 8.25
C ILE A 114 -8.12 -8.13 6.78
N GLU A 115 -9.15 -8.00 5.95
CA GLU A 115 -8.99 -7.72 4.51
C GLU A 115 -8.70 -6.23 4.28
N ALA A 116 -7.52 -5.82 4.75
CA ALA A 116 -7.06 -4.45 4.70
C ALA A 116 -5.56 -4.37 4.42
N SER A 117 -5.14 -3.19 4.00
CA SER A 117 -3.79 -2.78 3.64
C SER A 117 -3.55 -1.35 4.14
N GLY A 118 -2.34 -0.82 3.97
CA GLY A 118 -2.05 0.56 4.36
C GLY A 118 -2.95 1.61 3.68
N GLY A 119 -3.44 1.36 2.46
CA GLY A 119 -4.36 2.30 1.80
C GLY A 119 -5.75 2.35 2.42
N ASP A 120 -6.20 1.27 3.07
CA ASP A 120 -7.51 1.20 3.75
C ASP A 120 -7.57 2.10 5.00
N PHE A 121 -6.41 2.46 5.56
CA PHE A 121 -6.31 3.42 6.67
C PHE A 121 -6.19 4.88 6.19
N VAL A 122 -6.62 5.18 4.95
CA VAL A 122 -6.61 6.56 4.43
C VAL A 122 -7.33 7.50 5.39
N ASP A 123 -6.71 8.64 5.68
CA ASP A 123 -7.23 9.63 6.63
C ASP A 123 -8.32 10.49 5.96
N GLU A 124 -9.57 10.03 6.01
CA GLU A 124 -10.73 10.67 5.36
C GLU A 124 -11.07 12.08 5.88
N GLN A 125 -10.45 12.50 6.99
CA GLN A 125 -10.53 13.85 7.51
C GLN A 125 -9.54 14.78 6.82
N ALA A 126 -8.33 14.28 6.54
CA ALA A 126 -7.30 15.03 5.81
C ALA A 126 -7.57 15.04 4.30
N PHE A 127 -8.01 13.90 3.76
CA PHE A 127 -8.42 13.75 2.37
C PHE A 127 -9.93 13.91 2.25
N ARG A 128 -10.33 15.12 1.84
CA ARG A 128 -11.72 15.51 1.73
C ARG A 128 -11.92 16.48 0.57
N PRO A 129 -13.14 16.55 0.02
CA PRO A 129 -13.52 17.59 -0.92
C PRO A 129 -13.18 18.97 -0.35
N LEU A 130 -12.59 19.80 -1.19
CA LEU A 130 -12.33 21.21 -0.91
C LEU A 130 -13.21 22.05 -1.83
N ASP A 131 -13.58 23.24 -1.37
CA ASP A 131 -14.31 24.22 -2.16
C ASP A 131 -13.35 24.92 -3.14
N VAL A 132 -12.90 24.16 -4.14
CA VAL A 132 -11.96 24.58 -5.16
C VAL A 132 -12.47 24.08 -6.51
N SER A 133 -12.55 24.99 -7.48
CA SER A 133 -12.85 24.61 -8.86
C SER A 133 -11.66 23.84 -9.45
N PRO A 134 -11.87 22.64 -10.02
CA PRO A 134 -10.77 21.89 -10.63
C PRO A 134 -10.12 22.59 -11.83
N ASP A 135 -8.79 22.74 -11.78
CA ASP A 135 -7.95 23.26 -12.86
C ASP A 135 -7.43 22.17 -13.81
N PHE A 136 -7.65 20.91 -13.45
CA PHE A 136 -7.26 19.74 -14.21
C PHE A 136 -8.44 18.80 -14.35
N ASP A 137 -8.47 18.06 -15.45
CA ASP A 137 -9.43 16.98 -15.63
C ASP A 137 -8.90 15.69 -15.01
N VAL A 138 -7.60 15.42 -15.19
CA VAL A 138 -6.96 14.17 -14.77
C VAL A 138 -5.73 14.45 -13.92
N ILE A 139 -5.61 13.79 -12.77
CA ILE A 139 -4.38 13.75 -11.96
C ILE A 139 -3.79 12.34 -11.90
N GLN A 140 -2.47 12.26 -12.02
CA GLN A 140 -1.71 11.08 -11.66
C GLN A 140 -0.60 11.44 -10.68
N ILE A 141 -0.63 10.83 -9.49
CA ILE A 141 0.50 10.88 -8.55
C ILE A 141 1.17 9.52 -8.51
N ALA A 142 2.36 9.40 -9.10
CA ALA A 142 3.09 8.14 -9.20
C ALA A 142 4.60 8.38 -9.24
N CYS A 143 5.38 7.45 -8.68
CA CYS A 143 6.83 7.53 -8.78
C CYS A 143 7.34 7.40 -10.23
N TRP A 144 8.50 7.96 -10.51
CA TRP A 144 9.14 7.86 -11.82
C TRP A 144 9.76 6.47 -12.02
N SER A 145 8.93 5.51 -12.40
CA SER A 145 9.31 4.11 -12.58
C SER A 145 8.57 3.50 -13.78
N PRO A 146 9.23 2.70 -14.65
CA PRO A 146 8.58 2.02 -15.78
C PRO A 146 7.36 1.19 -15.37
N ARG A 147 7.34 0.66 -14.14
CA ARG A 147 6.17 -0.07 -13.58
C ARG A 147 4.91 0.80 -13.52
N LYS A 148 5.07 2.12 -13.42
CA LYS A 148 3.97 3.09 -13.39
C LYS A 148 3.38 3.37 -14.76
N ARG A 149 4.04 2.98 -15.86
CA ARG A 149 3.57 3.15 -17.24
C ARG A 149 3.11 4.58 -17.55
N ILE A 150 3.90 5.58 -17.15
CA ILE A 150 3.56 7.00 -17.32
C ILE A 150 3.39 7.34 -18.81
N GLU A 151 4.13 6.66 -19.68
CA GLU A 151 4.02 6.77 -21.13
C GLU A 151 2.60 6.50 -21.66
N LEU A 152 1.81 5.66 -20.99
CA LEU A 152 0.42 5.36 -21.38
C LEU A 152 -0.48 6.59 -21.22
N MET A 153 -0.30 7.35 -20.12
CA MET A 153 -0.99 8.61 -19.90
C MET A 153 -0.53 9.66 -20.93
N ILE A 154 0.77 9.72 -21.24
CA ILE A 154 1.31 10.67 -22.22
C ILE A 154 0.72 10.42 -23.61
N ASP A 155 0.65 9.16 -24.04
CA ASP A 155 0.10 8.78 -25.34
C ASP A 155 -1.40 9.01 -25.44
N ALA A 156 -2.14 8.84 -24.34
CA ALA A 156 -3.56 9.17 -24.28
C ALA A 156 -3.80 10.69 -24.31
N ALA A 157 -3.00 11.46 -23.56
CA ALA A 157 -3.09 12.92 -23.51
C ALA A 157 -2.83 13.56 -24.88
N ALA A 158 -1.91 13.01 -25.67
CA ALA A 158 -1.67 13.44 -27.06
C ALA A 158 -2.90 13.35 -27.97
N ARG A 159 -3.86 12.47 -27.62
CA ARG A 159 -5.13 12.27 -28.35
C ARG A 159 -6.25 13.17 -27.82
N LEU A 160 -6.02 13.87 -26.70
CA LEU A 160 -7.01 14.64 -25.96
C LEU A 160 -6.51 16.08 -25.72
N PRO A 161 -6.27 16.88 -26.77
CA PRO A 161 -5.63 18.19 -26.62
C PRO A 161 -6.41 19.19 -25.73
N ASN A 162 -7.72 18.97 -25.56
CA ASN A 162 -8.59 19.83 -24.74
C ASN A 162 -8.71 19.35 -23.28
N VAL A 163 -8.16 18.19 -22.93
CA VAL A 163 -8.18 17.64 -21.57
C VAL A 163 -6.90 18.06 -20.87
N ARG A 164 -7.03 18.59 -19.65
CA ARG A 164 -5.90 19.09 -18.86
C ARG A 164 -5.42 18.00 -17.90
N PHE A 165 -4.15 17.64 -18.00
CA PHE A 165 -3.54 16.61 -17.15
C PHE A 165 -2.55 17.26 -16.17
N VAL A 166 -2.39 16.66 -15.00
CA VAL A 166 -1.28 16.95 -14.08
C VAL A 166 -0.63 15.66 -13.61
N HIS A 167 0.70 15.63 -13.64
CA HIS A 167 1.48 14.50 -13.16
C HIS A 167 2.65 14.94 -12.29
N PHE A 168 2.82 14.27 -11.16
CA PHE A 168 4.03 14.37 -10.36
C PHE A 168 4.25 13.15 -9.45
N GLY A 169 5.47 13.01 -8.96
CA GLY A 169 5.80 12.05 -7.93
C GLY A 169 7.29 12.02 -7.63
N HIS A 170 7.64 11.25 -6.61
CA HIS A 170 9.00 11.07 -6.13
C HIS A 170 9.74 9.98 -6.93
N PHE A 171 11.02 9.81 -6.64
CA PHE A 171 11.77 8.63 -7.09
C PHE A 171 11.61 7.48 -6.08
N GLU A 172 11.43 6.25 -6.56
CA GLU A 172 11.27 5.04 -5.74
C GLU A 172 12.60 4.65 -5.08
N HIS A 173 13.71 4.85 -5.77
CA HIS A 173 15.07 4.47 -5.35
C HIS A 173 16.00 5.67 -5.19
N GLY A 174 15.45 6.81 -4.78
CA GLY A 174 16.26 7.99 -4.48
C GLY A 174 16.92 8.60 -5.72
N GLY A 175 16.33 8.42 -6.91
CA GLY A 175 16.75 9.08 -8.14
C GLY A 175 17.95 8.41 -8.76
N SER A 176 17.90 7.08 -8.87
CA SER A 176 18.94 6.33 -9.58
C SER A 176 19.09 6.84 -11.03
N ALA A 177 20.21 6.54 -11.68
CA ALA A 177 20.42 6.93 -13.07
C ALA A 177 19.29 6.45 -14.00
N ASP A 178 18.79 5.24 -13.76
CA ASP A 178 17.68 4.66 -14.53
C ASP A 178 16.36 5.41 -14.30
N GLU A 179 16.07 5.81 -13.06
CA GLU A 179 14.87 6.59 -12.73
C GLU A 179 14.93 7.99 -13.34
N GLN A 180 16.10 8.63 -13.29
CA GLN A 180 16.32 9.94 -13.92
C GLN A 180 16.17 9.85 -15.45
N ALA A 181 16.75 8.82 -16.08
CA ALA A 181 16.62 8.57 -17.50
C ALA A 181 15.15 8.35 -17.90
N TYR A 182 14.44 7.47 -17.19
CA TYR A 182 13.02 7.21 -17.46
C TYR A 182 12.16 8.47 -17.33
N ARG A 183 12.40 9.28 -16.29
CA ARG A 183 11.73 10.56 -16.13
C ARG A 183 12.03 11.49 -17.31
N GLN A 184 13.29 11.63 -17.68
CA GLN A 184 13.71 12.51 -18.77
C GLN A 184 13.05 12.09 -20.09
N ASP A 185 13.02 10.79 -20.39
CA ASP A 185 12.33 10.23 -21.55
C ASP A 185 10.82 10.57 -21.56
N CYS A 186 10.16 10.45 -20.41
CA CYS A 186 8.75 10.81 -20.26
C CYS A 186 8.53 12.32 -20.50
N LEU A 187 9.37 13.18 -19.94
CA LEU A 187 9.26 14.63 -20.12
C LEU A 187 9.49 15.04 -21.58
N ASP A 188 10.52 14.50 -22.23
CA ASP A 188 10.83 14.80 -23.62
C ASP A 188 9.75 14.28 -24.56
N ARG A 189 9.18 13.12 -24.26
CA ARG A 189 8.01 12.60 -24.95
C ARG A 189 6.82 13.54 -24.80
N ALA A 190 6.46 13.93 -23.58
CA ALA A 190 5.33 14.82 -23.33
C ALA A 190 5.50 16.19 -24.02
N ARG A 191 6.69 16.78 -23.99
CA ARG A 191 6.99 18.04 -24.70
C ARG A 191 6.73 17.93 -26.21
N ARG A 192 7.00 16.78 -26.82
CA ARG A 192 6.81 16.57 -28.27
C ARG A 192 5.36 16.39 -28.68
N GLN A 193 4.54 15.73 -27.86
CA GLN A 193 3.21 15.26 -28.32
C GLN A 193 2.03 15.56 -27.38
N ALA A 194 2.28 15.91 -26.11
CA ALA A 194 1.23 16.12 -25.11
C ALA A 194 1.50 17.37 -24.24
N PRO A 195 1.55 18.58 -24.84
CA PRO A 195 1.81 19.83 -24.11
C PRO A 195 0.70 20.19 -23.11
N ASN A 196 -0.43 19.48 -23.13
CA ASN A 196 -1.55 19.57 -22.19
C ASN A 196 -1.30 18.86 -20.85
N ILE A 197 -0.12 18.27 -20.63
CA ILE A 197 0.30 17.72 -19.34
C ILE A 197 1.14 18.73 -18.57
N HIS A 198 0.68 19.09 -17.38
CA HIS A 198 1.42 19.90 -16.44
C HIS A 198 2.30 19.05 -15.51
N PHE A 199 3.60 19.36 -15.45
CA PHE A 199 4.56 18.77 -14.53
C PHE A 199 5.05 19.83 -13.53
N PRO A 200 4.41 19.98 -12.36
CA PRO A 200 4.68 21.10 -11.44
C PRO A 200 6.05 21.04 -10.76
N TYR A 201 6.71 19.87 -10.77
CA TYR A 201 7.96 19.63 -10.06
C TYR A 201 9.06 19.20 -11.05
N PRO A 202 9.75 20.17 -11.68
CA PRO A 202 10.78 19.91 -12.69
C PRO A 202 12.06 19.32 -12.10
N ASP A 203 12.27 19.45 -10.80
CA ASP A 203 13.33 18.79 -10.05
C ASP A 203 12.76 18.13 -8.78
N PRO A 204 12.46 16.81 -8.82
CA PRO A 204 11.89 16.11 -7.68
C PRO A 204 12.83 15.93 -6.48
N GLN A 205 14.10 16.30 -6.60
CA GLN A 205 15.12 16.17 -5.54
C GLN A 205 15.77 17.48 -5.13
N GLY A 206 15.61 18.54 -5.94
CA GLY A 206 16.12 19.87 -5.63
C GLY A 206 15.23 20.67 -4.69
N ASP A 207 15.28 21.99 -4.84
CA ASP A 207 14.71 22.95 -3.89
C ASP A 207 13.17 23.01 -3.88
N SER A 208 12.50 22.28 -4.77
CA SER A 208 11.03 22.23 -4.85
C SER A 208 10.57 20.80 -5.15
N PRO A 209 10.73 19.87 -4.19
CA PRO A 209 10.29 18.49 -4.37
C PRO A 209 8.76 18.42 -4.32
N PRO A 210 8.15 17.36 -4.89
CA PRO A 210 6.76 17.06 -4.72
C PRO A 210 6.36 17.01 -3.24
N PRO A 211 5.13 17.42 -2.88
CA PRO A 211 4.68 17.41 -1.50
C PRO A 211 4.58 15.98 -0.97
N HIS A 212 4.95 15.82 0.30
CA HIS A 212 4.83 14.54 1.01
C HIS A 212 3.78 14.56 2.12
N ASP A 213 3.28 15.74 2.50
CA ASP A 213 2.27 15.91 3.52
C ASP A 213 0.84 15.76 2.97
N LYS A 214 -0.09 15.38 3.85
CA LYS A 214 -1.48 15.07 3.48
C LYS A 214 -2.23 16.29 2.94
N THR A 215 -1.99 17.47 3.51
CA THR A 215 -2.71 18.70 3.17
C THR A 215 -2.40 19.14 1.75
N SER A 216 -1.12 19.22 1.40
CA SER A 216 -0.67 19.60 0.06
C SER A 216 -1.08 18.59 -0.99
N ILE A 217 -1.02 17.28 -0.69
CA ILE A 217 -1.51 16.24 -1.61
C ILE A 217 -3.02 16.36 -1.81
N ASN A 218 -3.81 16.53 -0.75
CA ASN A 218 -5.26 16.71 -0.87
C ASN A 218 -5.62 17.96 -1.69
N ALA A 219 -4.85 19.05 -1.56
CA ALA A 219 -5.02 20.25 -2.36
C ALA A 219 -4.81 19.96 -3.86
N TRP A 220 -3.75 19.22 -4.22
CA TRP A 220 -3.52 18.80 -5.61
C TRP A 220 -4.61 17.89 -6.15
N ILE A 221 -5.05 16.91 -5.35
CA ILE A 221 -6.14 15.99 -5.73
C ILE A 221 -7.42 16.78 -6.04
N ASN A 222 -7.76 17.78 -5.21
CA ASN A 222 -8.97 18.58 -5.41
C ASN A 222 -8.91 19.54 -6.61
N ARG A 223 -7.72 19.79 -7.16
CA ARG A 223 -7.58 20.53 -8.42
C ARG A 223 -7.88 19.68 -9.64
N ALA A 224 -8.13 18.38 -9.49
CA ALA A 224 -8.47 17.48 -10.59
C ALA A 224 -9.88 16.90 -10.44
N ARG A 225 -10.49 16.49 -11.55
CA ARG A 225 -11.83 15.89 -11.57
C ARG A 225 -11.80 14.39 -11.35
N ILE A 226 -10.81 13.69 -11.92
CA ILE A 226 -10.60 12.24 -11.74
C ILE A 226 -9.14 11.92 -11.43
N GLY A 227 -8.92 10.81 -10.72
CA GLY A 227 -7.59 10.23 -10.54
C GLY A 227 -7.32 9.12 -11.54
N LEU A 228 -6.06 8.97 -11.96
CA LEU A 228 -5.63 7.96 -12.94
C LEU A 228 -4.50 7.09 -12.39
N LEU A 229 -4.68 5.78 -12.48
CA LEU A 229 -3.57 4.82 -12.41
C LEU A 229 -3.31 4.23 -13.79
N THR A 230 -2.04 4.09 -14.13
CA THR A 230 -1.61 3.34 -15.32
C THR A 230 -0.81 2.10 -14.95
N THR A 231 -0.58 1.79 -13.67
CA THR A 231 0.23 0.64 -13.24
C THR A 231 -0.39 -0.72 -13.59
N HIS A 232 0.46 -1.66 -14.02
CA HIS A 232 0.11 -3.07 -14.18
C HIS A 232 0.06 -3.76 -12.81
N LEU A 233 1.20 -3.84 -12.13
CA LEU A 233 1.35 -4.67 -10.93
C LEU A 233 1.72 -3.79 -9.72
N GLU A 234 0.78 -3.57 -8.80
CA GLU A 234 0.99 -2.86 -7.54
C GLU A 234 0.18 -3.51 -6.42
N GLY A 235 0.55 -3.28 -5.17
CA GLY A 235 -0.35 -3.49 -4.05
C GLY A 235 -1.60 -2.59 -4.13
N HIS A 236 -2.11 -2.19 -2.99
CA HIS A 236 -3.25 -1.33 -2.82
C HIS A 236 -2.78 0.14 -2.82
N PRO A 237 -2.87 0.86 -3.96
CA PRO A 237 -2.16 2.13 -4.11
C PRO A 237 -2.83 3.18 -3.24
N ARG A 238 -2.02 3.87 -2.43
CA ARG A 238 -2.51 4.88 -1.49
C ARG A 238 -3.16 6.06 -2.21
N PHE A 239 -2.54 6.56 -3.28
CA PHE A 239 -3.06 7.66 -4.09
C PHE A 239 -4.51 7.42 -4.55
N LYS A 240 -4.86 6.18 -4.92
CA LYS A 240 -6.23 5.80 -5.25
C LYS A 240 -7.18 6.07 -4.08
N MET A 241 -6.84 5.58 -2.90
CA MET A 241 -7.70 5.77 -1.72
C MET A 241 -7.77 7.23 -1.27
N GLU A 242 -6.69 8.00 -1.44
CA GLU A 242 -6.67 9.45 -1.21
C GLU A 242 -7.59 10.20 -2.18
N CYS A 243 -7.60 9.84 -3.47
CA CYS A 243 -8.56 10.35 -4.44
C CYS A 243 -10.00 10.00 -4.07
N LEU A 244 -10.28 8.72 -3.77
CA LEU A 244 -11.63 8.30 -3.43
C LEU A 244 -12.15 9.03 -2.18
N ALA A 245 -11.30 9.19 -1.15
CA ALA A 245 -11.65 9.95 0.05
C ALA A 245 -11.90 11.44 -0.26
N ALA A 246 -11.14 12.05 -1.17
CA ALA A 246 -11.33 13.42 -1.64
C ALA A 246 -12.46 13.58 -2.68
N ASP A 247 -13.31 12.56 -2.83
CA ASP A 247 -14.43 12.48 -3.76
C ASP A 247 -14.05 12.57 -5.24
N ARG A 248 -12.90 11.99 -5.61
CA ARG A 248 -12.41 11.90 -6.99
C ARG A 248 -12.47 10.46 -7.46
N PRO A 249 -13.34 10.12 -8.44
CA PRO A 249 -13.43 8.76 -8.91
C PRO A 249 -12.18 8.37 -9.71
N MET A 250 -11.90 7.07 -9.76
CA MET A 250 -10.62 6.54 -10.25
C MET A 250 -10.77 5.80 -11.58
N LEU A 251 -9.90 6.10 -12.53
CA LEU A 251 -9.73 5.33 -13.76
C LEU A 251 -8.48 4.45 -13.63
N ILE A 252 -8.63 3.13 -13.75
CA ILE A 252 -7.52 2.17 -13.57
C ILE A 252 -7.51 1.09 -14.67
N PRO A 253 -6.36 0.45 -14.97
CA PRO A 253 -6.27 -0.50 -16.07
C PRO A 253 -6.96 -1.84 -15.74
N THR A 254 -7.48 -2.55 -16.74
CA THR A 254 -8.10 -3.88 -16.57
C THR A 254 -7.09 -4.97 -16.22
N ASP A 255 -5.85 -4.83 -16.71
CA ASP A 255 -4.75 -5.78 -16.50
C ASP A 255 -4.11 -5.70 -15.12
N THR A 256 -4.68 -4.92 -14.19
CA THR A 256 -4.10 -4.71 -12.87
C THR A 256 -4.43 -5.79 -11.84
N SER A 257 -3.66 -5.82 -10.74
CA SER A 257 -3.78 -6.81 -9.68
C SER A 257 -5.09 -6.67 -8.88
N VAL A 258 -5.47 -7.73 -8.16
CA VAL A 258 -6.64 -7.71 -7.26
C VAL A 258 -6.54 -6.59 -6.20
N PRO A 259 -5.42 -6.43 -5.46
CA PRO A 259 -5.22 -5.29 -4.55
C PRO A 259 -5.43 -3.93 -5.21
N THR A 260 -4.92 -3.76 -6.43
CA THR A 260 -5.04 -2.49 -7.15
C THR A 260 -6.49 -2.20 -7.52
N ARG A 261 -7.26 -3.22 -7.94
CA ARG A 261 -8.70 -3.10 -8.26
C ARG A 261 -9.62 -2.99 -7.06
N LYS A 262 -9.19 -3.44 -5.87
CA LYS A 262 -9.99 -3.34 -4.64
C LYS A 262 -10.52 -1.91 -4.46
N HIS A 263 -11.79 -1.74 -4.10
CA HIS A 263 -12.49 -0.45 -3.99
C HIS A 263 -12.71 0.33 -5.28
N VAL A 264 -12.39 -0.22 -6.46
CA VAL A 264 -12.89 0.32 -7.74
C VAL A 264 -14.15 -0.45 -8.14
N THR A 265 -15.30 0.19 -7.94
CA THR A 265 -16.64 -0.30 -8.26
C THR A 265 -17.29 0.67 -9.25
N ALA A 266 -18.52 0.38 -9.68
CA ALA A 266 -19.30 1.31 -10.51
C ALA A 266 -19.55 2.68 -9.83
N GLU A 267 -19.53 2.73 -8.49
CA GLU A 267 -19.74 3.96 -7.70
C GLU A 267 -18.47 4.78 -7.53
N THR A 268 -17.30 4.16 -7.67
CA THR A 268 -16.02 4.79 -7.31
C THR A 268 -15.07 4.99 -8.47
N GLY A 269 -15.34 4.38 -9.63
CA GLY A 269 -14.45 4.48 -10.76
C GLY A 269 -14.79 3.58 -11.94
N ARG A 270 -13.85 3.46 -12.87
CA ARG A 270 -13.97 2.62 -14.07
C ARG A 270 -12.66 1.90 -14.36
N LEU A 271 -12.78 0.78 -15.07
CA LEU A 271 -11.64 0.08 -15.66
C LEU A 271 -11.51 0.46 -17.14
N PHE A 272 -10.28 0.50 -17.65
CA PHE A 272 -9.99 0.66 -19.08
C PHE A 272 -8.99 -0.38 -19.57
N ASP A 273 -9.11 -0.80 -20.83
CA ASP A 273 -8.11 -1.65 -21.48
C ASP A 273 -6.76 -0.89 -21.56
N PRO A 274 -5.59 -1.47 -21.18
CA PRO A 274 -4.33 -0.75 -21.00
C PRO A 274 -3.66 -0.28 -22.31
N THR A 275 -4.40 0.42 -23.16
CA THR A 275 -3.94 1.03 -24.41
C THR A 275 -4.23 2.53 -24.39
N ALA A 276 -3.40 3.31 -25.10
CA ALA A 276 -3.56 4.76 -25.16
C ALA A 276 -4.91 5.17 -25.77
N THR A 277 -5.40 4.40 -26.75
CA THR A 277 -6.70 4.63 -27.39
C THR A 277 -7.84 4.40 -26.41
N ALA A 278 -7.88 3.25 -25.72
CA ALA A 278 -8.94 2.96 -24.77
C ALA A 278 -8.92 3.91 -23.56
N LEU A 279 -7.73 4.33 -23.10
CA LEU A 279 -7.61 5.37 -22.09
C LEU A 279 -8.15 6.72 -22.60
N ALA A 280 -7.83 7.11 -23.83
CA ALA A 280 -8.32 8.34 -24.44
C ALA A 280 -9.84 8.34 -24.65
N GLU A 281 -10.47 7.17 -24.86
CA GLU A 281 -11.93 7.03 -24.93
C GLU A 281 -12.58 7.05 -23.54
N ALA A 282 -11.95 6.39 -22.56
CA ALA A 282 -12.51 6.26 -21.21
C ALA A 282 -12.51 7.58 -20.42
N ILE A 283 -11.52 8.46 -20.65
CA ILE A 283 -11.42 9.74 -19.93
C ILE A 283 -12.64 10.64 -20.21
N PRO A 284 -12.98 11.02 -21.46
CA PRO A 284 -14.17 11.83 -21.73
C PRO A 284 -15.45 11.17 -21.23
N ALA A 285 -15.63 9.87 -21.49
CA ALA A 285 -16.83 9.14 -21.04
C ALA A 285 -17.02 9.18 -19.51
N MET A 286 -15.92 9.14 -18.75
CA MET A 286 -15.95 9.29 -17.30
C MET A 286 -16.21 10.73 -16.87
N LEU A 287 -15.61 11.72 -17.54
CA LEU A 287 -15.84 13.14 -17.28
C LEU A 287 -17.29 13.57 -17.55
N ASP A 288 -17.93 12.98 -18.56
CA ASP A 288 -19.33 13.23 -18.93
C ASP A 288 -20.33 12.62 -17.93
N THR A 289 -19.88 11.62 -17.14
CA THR A 289 -20.72 10.90 -16.17
C THR A 289 -20.29 11.12 -14.72
N LEU A 290 -19.54 12.19 -14.41
CA LEU A 290 -19.02 12.42 -13.05
C LEU A 290 -20.09 12.40 -11.95
N GLY A 291 -21.28 12.93 -12.24
CA GLY A 291 -22.39 12.97 -11.28
C GLY A 291 -22.97 11.60 -10.90
N THR A 292 -22.55 10.51 -11.54
CA THR A 292 -22.99 9.15 -11.20
C THR A 292 -22.10 8.46 -10.17
N PHE A 293 -20.95 9.05 -9.82
CA PHE A 293 -20.03 8.47 -8.86
C PHE A 293 -20.26 9.05 -7.47
N ALA A 294 -20.03 8.24 -6.44
CA ALA A 294 -20.07 8.63 -5.03
C ALA A 294 -18.87 8.02 -4.26
N PRO A 295 -17.63 8.29 -4.68
CA PRO A 295 -16.45 7.64 -4.14
C PRO A 295 -16.21 7.94 -2.67
N ARG A 296 -16.50 9.16 -2.20
CA ARG A 296 -16.35 9.49 -0.78
C ARG A 296 -17.34 8.73 0.08
N ASP A 297 -18.61 8.66 -0.32
CA ASP A 297 -19.64 7.95 0.43
C ASP A 297 -19.30 6.46 0.53
N TYR A 298 -18.81 5.87 -0.56
CA TYR A 298 -18.31 4.51 -0.54
C TYR A 298 -17.17 4.32 0.47
N VAL A 299 -16.17 5.21 0.48
CA VAL A 299 -15.04 5.13 1.43
C VAL A 299 -15.54 5.24 2.87
N LEU A 300 -16.40 6.22 3.18
CA LEU A 300 -16.94 6.41 4.53
C LEU A 300 -17.77 5.22 5.02
N ALA A 301 -18.40 4.46 4.11
CA ALA A 301 -19.18 3.28 4.45
C ALA A 301 -18.36 1.99 4.55
N HIS A 302 -17.33 1.81 3.71
CA HIS A 302 -16.68 0.51 3.49
C HIS A 302 -15.17 0.48 3.75
N SER A 303 -14.51 1.62 3.89
CA SER A 303 -13.05 1.72 4.09
C SER A 303 -12.72 2.97 4.92
N GLY A 304 -11.53 3.53 4.76
CA GLY A 304 -11.09 4.71 5.50
C GLY A 304 -10.61 4.38 6.92
N ARG A 305 -9.86 5.33 7.49
CA ARG A 305 -9.20 5.18 8.79
C ARG A 305 -10.20 4.84 9.90
N THR A 306 -11.38 5.47 9.93
CA THR A 306 -12.40 5.17 10.94
C THR A 306 -12.84 3.70 10.92
N ASN A 307 -13.25 3.18 9.76
CA ASN A 307 -13.76 1.81 9.67
C ASN A 307 -12.64 0.78 9.85
N THR A 308 -11.49 1.01 9.22
CA THR A 308 -10.36 0.06 9.27
C THR A 308 -9.73 0.01 10.67
N LEU A 309 -9.65 1.14 11.40
CA LEU A 309 -9.26 1.12 12.81
C LEU A 309 -10.29 0.44 13.70
N ARG A 310 -11.59 0.59 13.44
CA ARG A 310 -12.63 -0.14 14.17
C ARG A 310 -12.43 -1.65 14.06
N GLU A 311 -12.18 -2.16 12.85
CA GLU A 311 -11.88 -3.58 12.63
C GLU A 311 -10.60 -4.03 13.33
N LEU A 312 -9.51 -3.25 13.21
CA LEU A 312 -8.25 -3.56 13.88
C LEU A 312 -8.41 -3.59 15.40
N ARG A 313 -9.09 -2.60 15.99
CA ARG A 313 -9.34 -2.52 17.43
C ARG A 313 -10.21 -3.68 17.91
N ALA A 314 -11.24 -4.06 17.15
CA ALA A 314 -12.06 -5.23 17.46
C ALA A 314 -11.23 -6.53 17.43
N ALA A 315 -10.37 -6.70 16.42
CA ALA A 315 -9.45 -7.84 16.34
C ALA A 315 -8.49 -7.89 17.54
N LEU A 316 -7.89 -6.76 17.91
CA LEU A 316 -7.00 -6.64 19.07
C LEU A 316 -7.73 -6.94 20.38
N ALA A 317 -8.95 -6.43 20.55
CA ALA A 317 -9.78 -6.72 21.71
C ALA A 317 -10.12 -8.22 21.82
N SER A 318 -10.36 -8.90 20.69
CA SER A 318 -10.61 -10.36 20.70
C SER A 318 -9.37 -11.18 21.10
N LEU A 319 -8.18 -10.61 20.93
CA LEU A 319 -6.89 -11.21 21.31
C LEU A 319 -6.40 -10.76 22.70
N ALA A 320 -7.14 -9.87 23.38
CA ALA A 320 -6.77 -9.37 24.69
C ALA A 320 -6.62 -10.53 25.70
N GLY A 321 -5.51 -10.54 26.43
CA GLY A 321 -5.25 -11.55 27.45
C GLY A 321 -6.21 -11.43 28.64
N ARG A 322 -6.31 -12.49 29.44
CA ARG A 322 -7.08 -12.46 30.69
C ARG A 322 -6.66 -11.29 31.57
N GLY A 323 -7.64 -10.53 32.07
CA GLY A 323 -7.42 -9.37 32.94
C GLY A 323 -7.06 -8.07 32.22
N VAL A 324 -7.01 -8.07 30.89
CA VAL A 324 -6.87 -6.85 30.08
C VAL A 324 -8.27 -6.38 29.65
N PRO A 325 -8.69 -5.13 29.95
CA PRO A 325 -9.97 -4.62 29.51
C PRO A 325 -10.07 -4.61 27.98
N ALA A 326 -11.25 -4.93 27.42
CA ALA A 326 -11.47 -4.89 25.97
C ALA A 326 -11.14 -3.52 25.35
N LYS A 327 -11.43 -2.44 26.08
CA LYS A 327 -11.14 -1.05 25.70
C LYS A 327 -9.65 -0.66 25.73
N HIS A 328 -8.76 -1.56 26.14
CA HIS A 328 -7.33 -1.25 26.24
C HIS A 328 -6.72 -0.82 24.90
N TYR A 329 -7.30 -1.27 23.78
CA TYR A 329 -6.81 -0.96 22.43
C TYR A 329 -7.58 0.17 21.74
N ASP A 330 -8.52 0.84 22.43
CA ASP A 330 -9.35 1.91 21.82
C ASP A 330 -8.51 3.12 21.35
N THR A 331 -7.31 3.29 21.91
CA THR A 331 -6.37 4.37 21.56
C THR A 331 -5.44 4.02 20.39
N VAL A 332 -5.45 2.78 19.89
CA VAL A 332 -4.63 2.39 18.74
C VAL A 332 -5.00 3.24 17.53
N ASP A 333 -4.01 3.87 16.93
CA ASP A 333 -4.21 4.80 15.82
C ASP A 333 -3.14 4.65 14.74
N TRP A 334 -3.57 4.69 13.49
CA TRP A 334 -2.72 4.55 12.32
C TRP A 334 -3.44 5.07 11.07
N ASP A 335 -2.72 5.79 10.20
CA ASP A 335 -3.21 6.28 8.91
C ASP A 335 -2.60 5.53 7.71
N GLY A 336 -2.00 4.37 7.98
CA GLY A 336 -1.41 3.50 6.95
C GLY A 336 -0.17 4.04 6.25
N ARG A 337 0.33 5.23 6.62
CA ARG A 337 1.47 5.87 5.93
C ARG A 337 2.76 5.10 6.15
N ASN A 338 3.50 4.87 5.06
CA ASN A 338 4.85 4.32 5.13
C ASN A 338 5.83 5.28 5.83
N GLN A 339 5.54 6.58 5.86
CA GLN A 339 6.34 7.57 6.60
C GLN A 339 6.35 7.33 8.11
N ASN A 340 5.32 6.67 8.65
CA ASN A 340 5.26 6.32 10.07
C ASN A 340 6.08 5.05 10.38
N LEU A 341 6.44 4.26 9.37
CA LEU A 341 7.28 3.09 9.56
C LEU A 341 8.76 3.48 9.67
N ARG A 342 9.47 2.80 10.56
CA ARG A 342 10.92 2.69 10.46
C ARG A 342 11.27 1.57 9.48
N TRP A 343 12.31 1.76 8.68
CA TRP A 343 12.78 0.80 7.68
C TRP A 343 14.25 0.43 7.93
N GLY A 344 14.65 -0.76 7.49
CA GLY A 344 16.05 -1.16 7.50
C GLY A 344 16.65 -1.16 8.91
N ASP A 345 17.85 -0.61 9.02
CA ASP A 345 18.55 -0.46 10.30
C ASP A 345 17.77 0.37 11.31
N SER A 346 17.02 1.39 10.88
CA SER A 346 16.16 2.17 11.78
C SER A 346 15.04 1.32 12.38
N ALA A 347 14.53 0.33 11.65
CA ALA A 347 13.56 -0.62 12.20
C ALA A 347 14.21 -1.53 13.24
N MET A 348 15.42 -2.03 12.96
CA MET A 348 16.16 -2.88 13.89
C MET A 348 16.54 -2.13 15.18
N THR A 349 16.97 -0.88 15.08
CA THR A 349 17.24 -0.01 16.24
C THR A 349 15.99 0.18 17.08
N LEU A 350 14.84 0.50 16.46
CA LEU A 350 13.57 0.61 17.18
C LEU A 350 13.25 -0.69 17.94
N LEU A 351 13.40 -1.86 17.31
CA LEU A 351 13.11 -3.14 17.96
C LEU A 351 14.01 -3.41 19.17
N ALA A 352 15.30 -3.10 19.07
CA ALA A 352 16.25 -3.22 20.18
C ALA A 352 15.90 -2.26 21.34
N GLU A 353 15.55 -1.01 21.03
CA GLU A 353 15.10 -0.01 22.01
C GLU A 353 13.84 -0.49 22.74
N LEU A 354 12.82 -0.94 22.01
CA LEU A 354 11.58 -1.46 22.58
C LEU A 354 11.86 -2.61 23.55
N LEU A 355 12.74 -3.55 23.18
CA LEU A 355 13.11 -4.65 24.07
C LEU A 355 13.83 -4.15 25.31
N SER A 356 14.80 -3.24 25.19
CA SER A 356 15.49 -2.67 26.34
C SER A 356 14.52 -1.99 27.30
N THR A 357 13.63 -1.14 26.78
CA THR A 357 12.64 -0.38 27.55
C THR A 357 11.63 -1.30 28.25
N TYR A 358 11.12 -2.32 27.56
CA TYR A 358 9.99 -3.12 28.06
C TYR A 358 10.38 -4.50 28.61
N ARG A 359 11.66 -4.88 28.58
CA ARG A 359 12.18 -6.10 29.24
C ARG A 359 11.77 -6.22 30.72
N PRO A 360 11.69 -5.15 31.53
CA PRO A 360 11.19 -5.25 32.91
C PRO A 360 9.73 -5.72 33.02
N LEU A 361 8.93 -5.64 31.96
CA LEU A 361 7.57 -6.18 31.94
C LEU A 361 7.55 -7.70 31.71
N LEU A 362 8.63 -8.28 31.18
CA LEU A 362 8.68 -9.72 30.92
C LEU A 362 8.53 -10.54 32.22
N PRO A 363 7.80 -11.67 32.17
CA PRO A 363 7.81 -12.65 33.26
C PRO A 363 9.24 -13.12 33.56
N ALA A 364 9.53 -13.48 34.81
CA ALA A 364 10.88 -13.87 35.24
C ALA A 364 11.53 -14.96 34.37
N ARG A 365 10.72 -15.93 33.88
CA ARG A 365 11.17 -17.00 32.98
C ARG A 365 11.70 -16.52 31.62
N HIS A 366 11.31 -15.32 31.19
CA HIS A 366 11.72 -14.70 29.94
C HIS A 366 12.85 -13.66 30.12
N ARG A 367 13.33 -13.45 31.37
CA ARG A 367 14.42 -12.50 31.65
C ARG A 367 15.81 -13.14 31.64
N ARG A 368 15.89 -14.47 31.63
CA ARG A 368 17.16 -15.20 31.49
C ARG A 368 17.42 -15.37 29.99
N GLY A 369 18.09 -14.39 29.42
CA GLY A 369 18.64 -14.41 28.06
C GLY A 369 20.15 -14.28 28.14
#